data_AF-A0A9P0D0U2-F1
#
_entry.id   AF-A0A9P0D0U2-F1
#
_cell.length_a   1.000
_cell.length_b   1.000
_cell.length_c   1.000
_cell.angle_alpha   90.00
_cell.angle_beta   90.00
_cell.angle_gamma   90.00
#
_symmetry.space_group_name_H-M   'P 1'
#
loop_
_entity.id
_entity.type
_entity.pdbx_description
1 polymer ?
#
loop_
_entity_poly.entity_id
_entity_poly.type
_entity_poly.pdbx_seq_one_letter_code
_entity_poly.pdbx_strand_id
1 'polypeptide(L)'
;MVAKVNVLRHIIYELRYAIPEGNLKNNLMLQYILNQYKKYKITDQQLCKARQEMEFMANTYLCYLKSSRLEQEIQQEFHGKGERTVEATAKMVGFKLPHDPK
;
A
#
# COMPACT_ATOMS: atom_id res chain seq x y z
N MET A 1 17.81 7.19 14.87
CA MET A 1 16.51 7.90 14.71
C MET A 1 15.92 7.84 13.28
N VAL A 2 16.41 6.97 12.39
CA VAL A 2 16.06 6.97 10.95
C VAL A 2 14.81 6.13 10.60
N ALA A 3 14.52 5.05 11.34
CA ALA A 3 13.40 4.14 11.07
C ALA A 3 12.02 4.83 11.07
N LYS A 4 11.84 5.83 11.95
CA LYS A 4 10.55 6.53 12.14
C LYS A 4 10.03 7.26 10.91
N VAL A 5 10.92 7.82 10.10
CA VAL A 5 10.52 8.61 8.92
C VAL A 5 10.28 7.68 7.73
N ASN A 6 10.90 6.50 7.73
CA ASN A 6 10.76 5.56 6.62
C ASN A 6 9.35 4.99 6.55
N VAL A 7 8.77 4.53 7.67
CA VAL A 7 7.39 4.00 7.68
C VAL A 7 6.40 5.08 7.23
N LEU A 8 6.53 6.31 7.73
CA LEU A 8 5.70 7.44 7.31
C LEU A 8 5.81 7.70 5.80
N ARG A 9 7.02 7.69 5.22
CA ARG A 9 7.22 7.88 3.78
C ARG A 9 6.55 6.79 2.96
N HIS A 10 6.62 5.53 3.40
CA HIS A 10 5.97 4.42 2.72
C HIS A 10 4.44 4.52 2.83
N ILE A 11 3.89 4.94 3.97
CA ILE A 11 2.45 5.19 4.09
C ILE A 11 2.01 6.29 3.12
N ILE A 12 2.77 7.39 3.03
CA ILE A 12 2.50 8.47 2.07
C ILE A 12 2.57 7.96 0.62
N TYR A 13 3.51 7.06 0.32
CA TYR A 13 3.62 6.43 -1.00
C TYR A 13 2.38 5.60 -1.34
N GLU A 14 1.95 4.70 -0.45
CA GLU A 14 0.73 3.90 -0.69
C GLU A 14 -0.53 4.78 -0.77
N LEU A 15 -0.61 5.86 0.02
CA LEU A 15 -1.72 6.81 -0.06
C LEU A 15 -1.79 7.54 -1.41
N ARG A 16 -0.66 7.75 -2.10
CA ARG A 16 -0.66 8.30 -3.47
C ARG A 16 -1.23 7.32 -4.48
N TYR A 17 -0.96 6.03 -4.31
CA TYR A 17 -1.56 4.99 -5.15
C TYR A 17 -3.07 4.91 -4.94
N ALA A 18 -3.52 4.96 -3.68
CA ALA A 18 -4.93 4.91 -3.35
C ALA A 18 -5.72 6.16 -3.81
N ILE A 19 -5.04 7.31 -3.99
CA ILE A 19 -5.68 8.60 -4.31
C ILE A 19 -4.94 9.27 -5.47
N PRO A 20 -5.16 8.82 -6.72
CA PRO A 20 -4.44 9.32 -7.90
C PRO A 20 -4.82 10.77 -8.28
N GLU A 21 -6.07 11.18 -8.07
CA GLU A 21 -6.65 12.45 -8.57
C GLU A 21 -6.77 13.54 -7.48
N GLY A 22 -6.35 13.24 -6.24
CA GLY A 22 -6.61 14.11 -5.08
C GLY A 22 -5.40 14.93 -4.63
N ASN A 23 -5.64 16.16 -4.18
CA ASN A 23 -4.61 16.93 -3.48
C ASN A 23 -4.27 16.26 -2.14
N LEU A 24 -3.19 15.48 -2.13
CA LEU A 24 -2.74 14.71 -0.99
C LEU A 24 -2.53 15.57 0.27
N LYS A 25 -2.17 16.85 0.14
CA LYS A 25 -1.96 17.77 1.28
C LYS A 25 -3.25 18.11 2.03
N ASN A 26 -4.38 18.13 1.33
CA ASN A 26 -5.69 18.42 1.91
C ASN A 26 -6.43 17.14 2.32
N ASN A 27 -5.82 15.98 2.15
CA ASN A 27 -6.42 14.72 2.54
C ASN A 27 -6.46 14.58 4.07
N LEU A 28 -7.66 14.32 4.60
CA LEU A 28 -7.91 14.15 6.03
C LEU A 28 -7.03 13.05 6.65
N MET A 29 -6.81 11.95 5.92
CA MET A 29 -6.01 10.82 6.38
C MET A 29 -4.53 11.20 6.52
N LEU A 30 -3.97 11.93 5.56
CA LEU A 30 -2.60 12.43 5.67
C LEU A 30 -2.45 13.39 6.86
N GLN A 31 -3.37 14.34 7.00
CA GLN A 31 -3.38 15.31 8.11
C GLN A 31 -3.43 14.60 9.46
N TYR A 32 -4.30 13.61 9.60
CA TYR A 32 -4.43 12.80 10.81
C TYR A 32 -3.12 12.07 11.14
N ILE A 33 -2.53 11.36 10.17
CA ILE A 33 -1.29 10.61 10.36
C ILE A 33 -0.16 11.54 10.79
N LEU A 34 0.00 12.70 10.13
CA LEU A 34 1.02 13.68 10.50
C LEU A 34 0.82 14.22 11.93
N ASN A 35 -0.43 14.46 12.34
CA ASN A 35 -0.75 14.90 13.70
C ASN A 35 -0.44 13.82 14.74
N GLN A 36 -0.72 12.54 14.47
CA GLN A 36 -0.35 11.43 15.35
C GLN A 36 1.18 11.34 15.48
N TYR A 37 1.92 11.35 14.37
CA TYR A 37 3.38 11.31 14.40
C TYR A 37 4.01 12.48 15.18
N LYS A 38 3.39 13.68 15.12
CA LYS A 38 3.81 14.83 15.93
C LYS A 38 3.51 14.63 17.41
N LYS A 39 2.32 14.15 17.76
CA LYS A 39 1.89 13.91 19.15
C LYS A 39 2.83 12.96 19.90
N TYR A 40 3.27 11.89 19.23
CA TYR A 40 4.16 10.87 19.82
C TYR A 40 5.67 11.16 19.59
N LYS A 41 6.04 12.38 19.17
CA LYS A 41 7.44 12.77 18.92
C LYS A 41 8.22 13.14 20.21
N ILE A 42 7.56 13.76 21.20
CA ILE A 42 8.23 14.42 22.34
C ILE A 42 7.46 14.19 23.65
N THR A 43 7.40 12.96 24.15
CA THR A 43 6.74 12.75 25.45
C THR A 43 7.59 11.84 26.33
N ASP A 44 7.68 12.20 27.62
CA ASP A 44 8.69 11.83 28.60
C ASP A 44 8.46 10.46 29.30
N GLN A 45 9.57 9.73 29.48
CA GLN A 45 9.93 8.55 30.29
C GLN A 45 8.93 7.43 30.71
N GLN A 46 7.59 7.61 30.70
CA GLN A 46 6.62 6.49 30.67
C GLN A 46 6.32 6.01 29.22
N LEU A 47 7.04 6.57 28.25
CA LEU A 47 6.62 6.72 26.85
C LEU A 47 7.30 5.83 25.80
N CYS A 48 8.19 4.93 26.21
CA CYS A 48 8.73 3.93 25.29
C CYS A 48 7.62 3.03 24.73
N LYS A 49 6.63 2.64 25.57
CA LYS A 49 5.51 1.81 25.16
C LYS A 49 4.60 2.52 24.16
N ALA A 50 4.15 3.73 24.45
CA ALA A 50 3.28 4.51 23.55
C ALA A 50 3.94 4.80 22.18
N ARG A 51 5.26 4.99 22.17
CA ARG A 51 6.03 5.15 20.94
C ARG A 51 6.13 3.85 20.13
N GLN A 52 6.35 2.72 20.80
CA GLN A 52 6.36 1.40 20.17
C GLN A 52 4.98 1.00 19.66
N GLU A 53 3.92 1.31 20.39
CA GLU A 53 2.53 1.11 19.98
C GLU A 53 2.20 1.93 18.72
N MET A 54 2.63 3.19 18.67
CA MET A 54 2.45 4.02 17.46
C MET A 54 3.20 3.45 16.27
N GLU A 55 4.44 2.98 16.47
CA GLU A 55 5.23 2.32 15.42
C GLU A 55 4.58 1.02 14.94
N PHE A 56 4.07 0.21 15.86
CA PHE A 56 3.31 -1.00 15.53
C PHE A 56 2.06 -0.65 14.72
N MET A 57 1.25 0.31 15.18
CA MET A 57 0.07 0.78 14.45
C MET A 57 0.43 1.27 13.06
N ALA A 58 1.47 2.08 12.91
CA ALA A 58 1.91 2.58 11.61
C ALA A 58 2.32 1.46 10.66
N ASN A 59 3.06 0.45 11.16
CA ASN A 59 3.43 -0.73 10.36
C ASN A 59 2.19 -1.56 9.97
N THR A 60 1.23 -1.72 10.88
CA THR A 60 -0.04 -2.41 10.61
C THR A 60 -0.82 -1.70 9.51
N TYR A 61 -0.96 -0.37 9.58
CA TYR A 61 -1.62 0.40 8.52
C TYR A 61 -0.86 0.37 7.20
N LEU A 62 0.48 0.40 7.24
CA LEU A 62 1.29 0.26 6.03
C LEU A 62 1.08 -1.11 5.38
N CYS A 63 1.07 -2.17 6.17
CA CYS A 63 0.78 -3.53 5.71
C CYS A 63 -0.61 -3.60 5.08
N TYR A 64 -1.62 -3.04 5.74
CA TYR A 64 -3.00 -3.00 5.24
C TYR A 64 -3.10 -2.29 3.88
N LEU A 65 -2.53 -1.09 3.75
CA LEU A 65 -2.56 -0.32 2.50
C LEU A 65 -1.86 -1.07 1.36
N LYS A 66 -0.68 -1.66 1.64
CA LYS A 66 0.05 -2.49 0.68
C LYS A 66 -0.75 -3.70 0.23
N SER A 67 -1.33 -4.42 1.17
CA SER A 67 -2.14 -5.61 0.88
C SER A 67 -3.37 -5.27 0.08
N SER A 68 -4.01 -4.13 0.33
CA SER A 68 -5.14 -3.66 -0.47
C SER A 68 -4.73 -3.32 -1.91
N ARG A 69 -3.58 -2.66 -2.12
CA ARG A 69 -3.06 -2.44 -3.48
C ARG A 69 -2.76 -3.76 -4.20
N LEU A 70 -2.09 -4.69 -3.53
CA LEU A 70 -1.76 -6.00 -4.10
C LEU A 70 -3.03 -6.82 -4.41
N GLU A 71 -4.03 -6.77 -3.54
CA GLU A 71 -5.31 -7.42 -3.75
C GLU A 71 -6.02 -6.87 -5.00
N GLN A 72 -6.01 -5.55 -5.21
CA GLN A 72 -6.52 -4.94 -6.44
C GLN A 72 -5.74 -5.37 -7.69
N GLU A 73 -4.41 -5.43 -7.62
CA GLU A 73 -3.55 -5.90 -8.71
C GLU A 73 -3.86 -7.35 -9.09
N ILE A 74 -3.92 -8.25 -8.10
CA ILE A 74 -4.28 -9.66 -8.28
C ILE A 74 -5.70 -9.80 -8.81
N GLN A 75 -6.65 -9.04 -8.27
CA GLN A 75 -8.03 -9.04 -8.72
C GLN A 75 -8.11 -8.63 -10.20
N GLN A 76 -7.40 -7.58 -10.60
CA GLN A 76 -7.36 -7.13 -12.00
C GLN A 76 -6.70 -8.15 -12.92
N GLU A 77 -5.66 -8.84 -12.44
CA GLU A 77 -4.91 -9.83 -13.21
C GLU A 77 -5.72 -11.12 -13.40
N PHE A 78 -6.35 -11.65 -12.34
CA PHE A 78 -6.92 -12.99 -12.31
C PHE A 78 -8.45 -13.06 -12.30
N HIS A 79 -9.17 -12.10 -11.70
CA HIS A 79 -10.63 -12.21 -11.49
C HIS A 79 -11.47 -11.06 -12.11
N GLY A 80 -10.86 -9.96 -12.56
CA GLY A 80 -11.57 -8.73 -12.92
C GLY A 80 -12.04 -8.62 -14.37
N LYS A 81 -11.76 -9.60 -15.25
CA LYS A 81 -11.96 -9.49 -16.70
C LYS A 81 -13.04 -10.40 -17.30
N GLY A 82 -13.75 -11.20 -16.50
CA GLY A 82 -14.73 -12.17 -17.02
C GLY A 82 -14.07 -13.33 -17.78
N GLU A 83 -14.75 -13.91 -18.77
CA GLU A 83 -14.18 -14.95 -19.64
C GLU A 83 -13.06 -14.37 -20.52
N ARG A 84 -11.85 -14.95 -20.40
CA ARG A 84 -10.69 -14.57 -21.20
C ARG A 84 -10.66 -15.31 -22.53
N THR A 85 -10.06 -14.70 -23.55
CA THR A 85 -9.79 -15.39 -24.82
C THR A 85 -8.81 -16.53 -24.62
N VAL A 86 -8.85 -17.52 -25.52
CA VAL A 86 -7.91 -18.67 -25.54
C VAL A 86 -6.47 -18.17 -25.58
N GLU A 87 -6.19 -17.12 -26.36
CA GLU A 87 -4.86 -16.53 -26.50
C GLU A 87 -4.34 -15.92 -25.20
N ALA A 88 -5.19 -15.10 -24.55
CA ALA A 88 -4.86 -14.48 -23.27
C ALA A 88 -4.64 -15.52 -22.17
N THR A 89 -5.41 -16.61 -22.20
CA THR A 89 -5.29 -17.71 -21.25
C THR A 89 -4.00 -18.49 -21.48
N ALA A 90 -3.69 -18.87 -22.73
CA ALA A 90 -2.45 -19.54 -23.09
C ALA A 90 -1.23 -18.73 -22.63
N LYS A 91 -1.21 -17.43 -22.90
CA LYS A 91 -0.11 -16.54 -22.48
C LYS A 91 0.02 -16.43 -20.96
N MET A 92 -1.09 -16.37 -20.23
CA MET A 92 -1.09 -16.30 -18.76
C MET A 92 -0.42 -17.52 -18.12
N VAL A 93 -0.59 -18.70 -18.70
CA VAL A 93 0.03 -19.95 -18.21
C VAL A 93 1.37 -20.28 -18.88
N GLY A 94 1.89 -19.39 -19.74
CA GLY A 94 3.19 -19.56 -20.40
C GLY A 94 3.19 -20.41 -21.68
N PHE A 95 2.02 -20.64 -22.28
CA PHE A 95 1.89 -21.32 -23.58
C PHE A 95 1.75 -20.32 -24.74
N LYS A 96 2.21 -20.74 -25.93
CA LYS A 96 1.98 -20.07 -27.21
C LYS A 96 0.87 -20.78 -27.98
N LEU A 97 0.22 -20.09 -28.92
CA LEU A 97 -0.73 -20.75 -29.80
C LEU A 97 0.00 -21.56 -30.88
N PRO A 98 -0.65 -22.60 -31.45
CA PRO A 98 -0.06 -23.41 -32.52
C PRO A 98 0.34 -22.60 -33.77
N HIS A 99 -0.21 -21.40 -33.93
CA HIS A 99 0.03 -20.50 -35.07
C HIS A 99 1.10 -19.43 -34.77
N ASP A 100 1.59 -19.33 -33.52
CA ASP A 100 2.64 -18.38 -33.17
C ASP A 100 4.02 -18.88 -33.67
N PRO A 101 4.90 -17.98 -34.15
CA PRO A 101 6.25 -18.36 -34.51
C PRO A 101 7.02 -18.90 -33.30
N LYS A 102 7.81 -19.96 -33.55
CA LYS A 102 8.63 -20.66 -32.55
C LYS A 102 9.59 -19.71 -31.84
#